data_AF-A0A7S4USK7-F1
#
_entry.id   AF-A0A7S4USK7-F1
#
_cell.length_a   1.000
_cell.length_b   1.000
_cell.length_c   1.000
_cell.angle_alpha   90.00
_cell.angle_beta   90.00
_cell.angle_gamma   90.00
#
_symmetry.space_group_name_H-M   'P 1'
#
loop_
_entity.id
_entity.type
_entity.pdbx_description
1 polymer ?
#
loop_
_entity_poly.entity_id
_entity_poly.type
_entity_poly.pdbx_seq_one_letter_code
_entity_poly.pdbx_strand_id
1 'polypeptide(L)'
;AQAIFAQARAKACIEGLHPVRQRRSMDREQKISIFRESLGPGVDADFAQSVLAAHDWDLQVALSTVLGDGGGPAPQPARLEATDAEGYRAPMRTGYTDTLMAPITPQEERRLQMEREAEQLRRERELLAQAEARRAAAEHARHEMQARQIEEQRLEAERAALERRRRRQRAAAAEAAAAAS
;
A
#
# COMPACT_ATOMS: atom_id res chain seq x y z
N ALA A 1 17.61 19.41 42.96
CA ALA A 1 17.40 17.95 43.02
C ALA A 1 16.70 17.46 41.75
N GLN A 2 17.36 17.63 40.60
CA GLN A 2 16.78 17.51 39.25
C GLN A 2 17.44 16.36 38.43
N ALA A 3 17.91 15.29 39.09
CA ALA A 3 18.84 14.34 38.46
C ALA A 3 18.44 12.85 38.54
N ILE A 4 17.15 12.50 38.75
CA ILE A 4 16.76 11.08 38.97
C ILE A 4 15.85 10.48 37.88
N PHE A 5 15.18 11.28 37.03
CA PHE A 5 14.29 10.72 35.99
C PHE A 5 14.88 10.61 34.58
N ALA A 6 16.22 10.64 34.46
CA ALA A 6 16.92 10.43 33.19
C ALA A 6 17.21 8.93 32.89
N GLN A 7 16.84 8.01 33.77
CA GLN A 7 17.36 6.63 33.77
C GLN A 7 16.35 5.56 33.31
N ALA A 8 15.29 5.94 32.58
CA ALA A 8 14.27 5.00 32.08
C ALA A 8 14.24 4.84 30.53
N ARG A 9 15.24 5.34 29.79
CA ARG A 9 15.26 5.31 28.31
C ARG A 9 16.43 4.57 27.66
N ALA A 10 17.24 3.86 28.44
CA ALA A 10 18.43 3.16 27.95
C ALA A 10 18.30 1.62 27.97
N LYS A 11 17.09 1.09 27.69
CA LYS A 11 16.84 -0.36 27.58
C LYS A 11 16.05 -0.75 26.32
N ALA A 12 16.16 0.05 25.26
CA ALA A 12 15.82 -0.35 23.89
C ALA A 12 17.11 -0.61 23.12
N CYS A 13 18.02 -1.37 23.72
CA CYS A 13 19.07 -2.03 22.99
C CYS A 13 18.47 -3.25 22.28
N ILE A 14 18.57 -3.23 20.96
CA ILE A 14 19.20 -4.34 20.23
C ILE A 14 18.47 -5.68 20.38
N GLU A 15 17.35 -5.83 19.66
CA GLU A 15 17.11 -7.08 18.94
C GLU A 15 16.69 -6.71 17.52
N GLY A 16 17.51 -7.14 16.57
CA GLY A 16 17.36 -6.82 15.16
C GLY A 16 16.10 -7.44 14.58
N LEU A 17 15.29 -6.60 13.97
CA LEU A 17 14.41 -7.04 12.90
C LEU A 17 14.63 -6.04 11.78
N HIS A 18 15.47 -6.42 10.82
CA HIS A 18 15.37 -5.90 9.48
C HIS A 18 13.88 -5.81 9.15
N PRO A 19 13.36 -4.68 8.62
CA PRO A 19 12.09 -4.75 7.94
C PRO A 19 12.33 -5.72 6.79
N VAL A 20 11.96 -6.99 7.01
CA VAL A 20 11.67 -7.93 5.94
C VAL A 20 10.74 -7.10 5.09
N ARG A 21 11.23 -6.66 3.92
CA ARG A 21 10.37 -6.24 2.84
C ARG A 21 9.45 -7.43 2.66
N GLN A 22 8.32 -7.42 3.36
CA GLN A 22 7.14 -8.16 3.01
C GLN A 22 6.81 -7.59 1.64
N ARG A 23 7.47 -8.15 0.61
CA ARG A 23 6.90 -8.22 -0.71
C ARG A 23 5.50 -8.71 -0.41
N ARG A 24 4.51 -7.83 -0.54
CA ARG A 24 3.11 -8.16 -0.34
C ARG A 24 2.85 -9.31 -1.29
N SER A 25 3.03 -10.54 -0.80
CA SER A 25 2.78 -11.73 -1.57
C SER A 25 1.28 -11.70 -1.77
N MET A 26 0.87 -11.37 -3.00
CA MET A 26 -0.53 -11.27 -3.36
C MET A 26 -1.29 -12.51 -2.84
N ASP A 27 -2.48 -12.30 -2.29
CA ASP A 27 -3.26 -13.39 -1.68
C ASP A 27 -3.48 -14.51 -2.71
N ARG A 28 -3.50 -15.76 -2.23
CA ARG A 28 -3.61 -16.95 -3.10
C ARG A 28 -4.86 -16.90 -3.97
N GLU A 29 -5.99 -16.47 -3.40
CA GLU A 29 -7.25 -16.29 -4.11
C GLU A 29 -7.15 -15.23 -5.21
N GLN A 30 -6.45 -14.13 -4.91
CA GLN A 30 -6.21 -13.06 -5.89
C GLN A 30 -5.30 -13.54 -7.03
N LYS A 31 -4.29 -14.39 -6.73
CA LYS A 31 -3.46 -15.03 -7.77
C LYS A 31 -4.28 -15.93 -8.68
N ILE A 32 -5.21 -16.70 -8.11
CA ILE A 32 -6.10 -17.57 -8.89
C ILE A 32 -7.03 -16.73 -9.77
N SER A 33 -7.62 -15.64 -9.26
CA SER A 33 -8.49 -14.75 -10.06
C SER A 33 -7.75 -14.16 -11.26
N ILE A 34 -6.58 -13.54 -11.02
CA ILE A 34 -5.79 -12.91 -12.08
C ILE A 34 -5.32 -13.94 -13.11
N PHE A 35 -4.94 -15.14 -12.67
CA PHE A 35 -4.52 -16.22 -13.57
C PHE A 35 -5.66 -16.68 -14.49
N ARG A 36 -6.87 -16.86 -13.95
CA ARG A 36 -8.06 -17.21 -14.73
C ARG A 36 -8.48 -16.10 -15.68
N GLU A 37 -8.43 -14.85 -15.22
CA GLU A 37 -8.69 -13.67 -16.06
C GLU A 37 -7.73 -13.58 -17.24
N SER A 38 -6.45 -13.97 -17.04
CA SER A 38 -5.43 -13.94 -18.09
C SER A 38 -5.58 -15.05 -19.13
N LEU A 39 -6.06 -16.24 -18.75
CA LEU A 39 -6.25 -17.37 -19.66
C LEU A 39 -7.65 -17.41 -20.32
N GLY A 40 -8.62 -16.70 -19.73
CA GLY A 40 -9.98 -16.58 -20.24
C GLY A 40 -11.03 -17.34 -19.40
N PRO A 41 -12.32 -17.10 -19.67
CA PRO A 41 -13.44 -17.55 -18.82
C PRO A 41 -13.68 -19.06 -18.79
N GLY A 42 -12.98 -19.84 -19.62
CA GLY A 42 -13.13 -21.30 -19.71
C GLY A 42 -12.23 -22.09 -18.76
N VAL A 43 -11.41 -21.43 -17.94
CA VAL A 43 -10.44 -22.12 -17.07
C VAL A 43 -11.02 -22.41 -15.68
N ASP A 44 -10.94 -23.67 -15.27
CA ASP A 44 -11.38 -24.14 -13.96
C ASP A 44 -10.47 -23.64 -12.82
N ALA A 45 -11.06 -23.38 -11.66
CA ALA A 45 -10.32 -22.92 -10.48
C ALA A 45 -9.32 -23.97 -9.97
N ASP A 46 -9.67 -25.25 -10.05
CA ASP A 46 -8.82 -26.36 -9.62
C ASP A 46 -7.58 -26.51 -10.52
N PHE A 47 -7.73 -26.25 -11.83
CA PHE A 47 -6.61 -26.22 -12.76
C PHE A 47 -5.67 -25.04 -12.47
N ALA A 48 -6.22 -23.83 -12.26
CA ALA A 48 -5.42 -22.67 -11.89
C ALA A 48 -4.65 -22.91 -10.57
N GLN A 49 -5.28 -23.55 -9.59
CA GLN A 49 -4.66 -23.89 -8.32
C GLN A 49 -3.54 -24.93 -8.48
N SER A 50 -3.74 -25.98 -9.28
CA SER A 50 -2.72 -27.02 -9.49
C SER A 50 -1.48 -26.48 -10.21
N VAL A 51 -1.67 -25.65 -11.23
CA VAL A 51 -0.57 -24.99 -11.96
C VAL A 51 0.17 -24.01 -11.07
N LEU A 52 -0.54 -23.14 -10.34
CA LEU A 52 0.11 -22.21 -9.41
C LEU A 52 0.84 -22.94 -8.28
N ALA A 53 0.31 -24.05 -7.77
CA ALA A 53 0.98 -24.86 -6.76
C ALA A 53 2.27 -25.50 -7.29
N ALA A 54 2.32 -25.90 -8.57
CA ALA A 54 3.52 -26.45 -9.19
C ALA A 54 4.64 -25.42 -9.40
N HIS A 55 4.30 -24.12 -9.47
CA HIS A 55 5.24 -23.02 -9.69
C HIS A 55 5.43 -22.12 -8.45
N ASP A 56 5.37 -22.69 -7.24
CA ASP A 56 5.56 -21.97 -5.97
C ASP A 56 4.67 -20.71 -5.80
N TRP A 57 3.50 -20.74 -6.43
CA TRP A 57 2.57 -19.61 -6.52
C TRP A 57 3.16 -18.36 -7.20
N ASP A 58 4.14 -18.50 -8.09
CA ASP A 58 4.62 -17.42 -8.94
C ASP A 58 3.73 -17.29 -10.19
N LEU A 59 2.89 -16.25 -10.19
CA LEU A 59 1.92 -16.00 -11.25
C LEU A 59 2.59 -15.73 -12.60
N GLN A 60 3.76 -15.09 -12.62
CA GLN A 60 4.45 -14.76 -13.86
C GLN A 60 5.06 -16.01 -14.50
N VAL A 61 5.68 -16.87 -13.68
CA VAL A 61 6.26 -18.15 -14.14
C VAL A 61 5.16 -19.11 -14.60
N ALA A 62 4.04 -19.17 -13.88
CA ALA A 62 2.91 -20.01 -14.28
C ALA A 62 2.30 -19.54 -15.60
N LEU A 63 2.10 -18.23 -15.78
CA LEU A 63 1.54 -17.69 -17.02
C LEU A 63 2.49 -17.87 -18.21
N SER A 64 3.79 -17.62 -18.05
CA SER A 64 4.76 -17.83 -19.13
C SER A 64 4.83 -19.31 -19.55
N THR A 65 4.70 -20.23 -18.59
CA THR A 65 4.67 -21.67 -18.83
C THR A 65 3.43 -22.11 -19.62
N VAL A 66 2.24 -21.63 -19.24
CA VAL A 66 0.97 -22.03 -19.88
C VAL A 66 0.75 -21.33 -21.23
N LEU A 67 1.11 -20.07 -21.34
CA LEU A 67 0.98 -19.30 -22.59
C LEU A 67 2.10 -19.64 -23.60
N GLY A 68 3.07 -20.46 -23.21
CA GLY A 68 4.17 -20.86 -24.08
C GLY A 68 5.09 -19.71 -24.48
N ASP A 69 5.17 -18.65 -23.65
CA ASP A 69 6.12 -17.56 -23.85
C ASP A 69 7.53 -18.08 -23.48
N GLY A 70 8.12 -18.81 -24.45
CA GLY A 70 9.34 -19.62 -24.34
C GLY A 70 10.63 -18.82 -24.13
N GLY A 71 10.64 -17.89 -23.18
CA GLY A 71 11.80 -17.07 -22.80
C GLY A 71 12.60 -17.58 -21.60
N GLY A 72 12.23 -18.71 -20.99
CA GLY A 72 13.03 -19.37 -19.96
C GLY A 72 14.15 -20.24 -20.57
N PRO A 73 15.36 -20.33 -19.98
CA PRO A 73 16.44 -21.14 -20.51
C PRO A 73 16.04 -22.61 -20.52
N ALA A 74 15.70 -23.11 -21.71
CA ALA A 74 15.38 -24.50 -21.93
C ALA A 74 16.58 -25.39 -21.51
N PRO A 75 16.36 -26.48 -20.75
CA PRO A 75 17.30 -27.59 -20.78
C PRO A 75 17.34 -28.11 -22.23
N GLN A 76 18.53 -28.12 -22.81
CA GLN A 76 18.80 -28.44 -24.22
C GLN A 76 17.90 -29.58 -24.76
N PRO A 77 17.06 -29.33 -25.77
CA PRO A 77 16.48 -30.41 -26.54
C PRO A 77 17.46 -30.79 -27.64
N ALA A 78 17.81 -32.07 -27.66
CA ALA A 78 18.43 -32.70 -28.80
C ALA A 78 17.60 -32.42 -30.07
N ARG A 79 18.30 -32.00 -31.12
CA ARG A 79 17.90 -31.93 -32.53
C ARG A 79 16.60 -32.67 -32.85
N LEU A 80 15.51 -31.94 -33.11
CA LEU A 80 14.46 -32.39 -34.00
C LEU A 80 13.93 -31.18 -34.77
N GLU A 81 14.00 -31.30 -36.09
CA GLU A 81 13.44 -30.37 -37.06
C GLU A 81 11.93 -30.29 -36.84
N ALA A 82 11.43 -29.12 -36.42
CA ALA A 82 10.01 -28.84 -36.35
C ALA A 82 9.75 -27.58 -37.18
N THR A 83 9.33 -27.81 -38.43
CA THR A 83 8.50 -26.86 -39.18
C THR A 83 7.11 -26.86 -38.58
N ASP A 84 6.65 -25.71 -38.10
CA ASP A 84 5.31 -25.53 -37.54
C ASP A 84 4.23 -25.72 -38.62
N ALA A 85 3.07 -26.25 -38.24
CA ALA A 85 1.99 -26.70 -39.14
C ALA A 85 1.34 -25.57 -39.95
N GLU A 86 1.52 -24.31 -39.57
CA GLU A 86 0.99 -23.13 -40.27
C GLU A 86 1.95 -22.52 -41.32
N GLY A 87 3.15 -23.10 -41.54
CA GLY A 87 4.09 -22.61 -42.57
C GLY A 87 4.66 -21.21 -42.32
N TYR A 88 4.40 -20.61 -41.16
CA TYR A 88 5.01 -19.34 -40.76
C TYR A 88 6.47 -19.58 -40.39
N ARG A 89 7.39 -19.31 -41.32
CA ARG A 89 8.80 -19.13 -40.96
C ARG A 89 8.91 -17.96 -39.99
N ALA A 90 9.34 -18.23 -38.75
CA ALA A 90 9.74 -17.18 -37.82
C ALA A 90 10.66 -16.18 -38.55
N PRO A 91 10.48 -14.85 -38.34
CA PRO A 91 11.25 -13.83 -39.04
C PRO A 91 12.73 -14.15 -38.86
N MET A 92 13.43 -14.32 -39.99
CA MET A 92 14.85 -14.66 -39.96
C MET A 92 15.55 -13.63 -39.07
N ARG A 93 16.15 -14.11 -37.99
CA ARG A 93 16.99 -13.32 -37.11
C ARG A 93 18.12 -12.76 -37.98
N THR A 94 18.04 -11.49 -38.36
CA THR A 94 18.88 -10.86 -39.40
C THR A 94 20.35 -10.72 -39.03
N GLY A 95 20.77 -11.23 -37.86
CA GLY A 95 22.16 -11.18 -37.39
C GLY A 95 22.66 -9.78 -37.03
N TYR A 96 21.90 -8.72 -37.30
CA TYR A 96 22.22 -7.36 -36.88
C TYR A 96 21.85 -7.19 -35.41
N THR A 97 22.83 -7.45 -34.53
CA THR A 97 22.80 -6.88 -33.19
C THR A 97 23.15 -5.41 -33.31
N ASP A 98 22.23 -4.53 -32.94
CA ASP A 98 22.46 -3.10 -32.86
C ASP A 98 23.57 -2.81 -31.82
N THR A 99 24.80 -2.70 -32.29
CA THR A 99 26.00 -2.39 -31.50
C THR A 99 26.30 -0.89 -31.51
N LEU A 100 25.29 -0.03 -31.66
CA LEU A 100 25.46 1.43 -31.57
C LEU A 100 25.58 1.96 -30.13
N MET A 101 25.44 1.12 -29.10
CA MET A 101 25.73 1.52 -27.73
C MET A 101 27.25 1.54 -27.53
N ALA A 102 27.85 2.73 -27.68
CA ALA A 102 29.23 2.95 -27.27
C ALA A 102 29.41 2.53 -25.79
N PRO A 103 30.54 1.90 -25.42
CA PRO A 103 30.80 1.53 -24.04
C PRO A 103 30.74 2.78 -23.17
N ILE A 104 29.83 2.78 -22.19
CA ILE A 104 29.66 3.89 -21.25
C ILE A 104 31.00 4.10 -20.56
N THR A 105 31.48 5.34 -20.58
CA THR A 105 32.74 5.64 -19.90
C THR A 105 32.54 5.51 -18.38
N PRO A 106 33.55 5.07 -17.61
CA PRO A 106 33.42 4.93 -16.15
C PRO A 106 33.07 6.27 -15.46
N GLN A 107 33.33 7.40 -16.11
CA GLN A 107 32.94 8.72 -15.64
C GLN A 107 31.44 8.99 -15.81
N GLU A 108 30.85 8.55 -16.91
CA GLU A 108 29.39 8.61 -17.14
C GLU A 108 28.63 7.68 -16.21
N GLU A 109 29.15 6.49 -15.93
CA GLU A 109 28.54 5.56 -14.97
C GLU A 109 28.42 6.21 -13.58
N ARG A 110 29.47 6.90 -13.11
CA ARG A 110 29.42 7.63 -11.83
C ARG A 110 28.40 8.77 -11.84
N ARG A 111 28.23 9.48 -12.95
CA ARG A 111 27.20 10.53 -13.07
C ARG A 111 25.81 9.94 -12.99
N LEU A 112 25.55 8.87 -13.73
CA LEU A 112 24.26 8.17 -13.72
C LEU A 112 23.96 7.58 -12.33
N GLN A 113 24.98 7.08 -11.64
CA GLN A 113 24.83 6.57 -10.27
C GLN A 113 24.45 7.69 -9.29
N MET A 114 25.15 8.83 -9.32
CA MET A 114 24.79 9.99 -8.50
C MET A 114 23.38 10.51 -8.81
N GLU A 115 22.96 10.52 -10.08
CA GLU A 115 21.61 10.92 -10.47
C GLU A 115 20.55 9.97 -9.91
N ARG A 116 20.77 8.66 -10.00
CA ARG A 116 19.88 7.65 -9.42
C ARG A 116 19.78 7.79 -7.90
N GLU A 117 20.89 8.02 -7.21
CA GLU A 117 20.90 8.25 -5.77
C GLU A 117 20.15 9.54 -5.39
N ALA A 118 20.33 10.62 -6.16
CA ALA A 118 19.59 11.86 -5.95
C ALA A 118 18.08 11.69 -6.19
N GLU A 119 17.69 10.90 -7.21
CA GLU A 119 16.30 10.58 -7.48
C GLU A 119 15.68 9.72 -6.37
N GLN A 120 16.42 8.73 -5.87
CA GLN A 120 16.02 7.93 -4.73
C GLN A 120 15.80 8.80 -3.49
N LEU A 121 16.74 9.70 -3.19
CA LEU A 121 16.62 10.63 -2.06
C LEU A 121 15.40 11.55 -2.21
N ARG A 122 15.09 12.00 -3.43
CA ARG A 122 13.86 12.80 -3.70
C ARG A 122 12.60 11.99 -3.40
N ARG A 123 12.52 10.75 -3.90
CA ARG A 123 11.38 9.86 -3.64
C ARG A 123 11.21 9.55 -2.15
N GLU A 124 12.31 9.31 -1.44
CA GLU A 124 12.27 9.07 0.01
C GLU A 124 11.78 10.28 0.79
N ARG A 125 12.26 11.48 0.44
CA ARG A 125 11.79 12.74 1.03
C ARG A 125 10.31 12.97 0.78
N GLU A 126 9.83 12.70 -0.42
CA GLU A 126 8.42 12.84 -0.77
C GLU A 126 7.54 11.88 0.05
N LEU A 127 7.95 10.62 0.19
CA LEU A 127 7.22 9.64 1.00
C LEU A 127 7.16 10.03 2.48
N LEU A 128 8.27 10.57 3.01
CA LEU A 128 8.30 11.10 4.38
C LEU A 128 7.35 12.30 4.54
N ALA A 129 7.41 13.26 3.60
CA ALA A 129 6.51 14.41 3.61
C ALA A 129 5.03 14.00 3.52
N GLN A 130 4.70 12.99 2.71
CA GLN A 130 3.34 12.43 2.65
C GLN A 130 2.93 11.77 3.96
N ALA A 131 3.83 11.04 4.61
CA ALA A 131 3.55 10.42 5.91
C ALA A 131 3.31 11.47 7.01
N GLU A 132 4.10 12.55 7.02
CA GLU A 132 3.93 13.68 7.92
C GLU A 132 2.60 14.41 7.67
N ALA A 133 2.27 14.68 6.40
CA ALA A 133 1.00 15.29 6.03
C ALA A 133 -0.20 14.46 6.50
N ARG A 134 -0.13 13.12 6.37
CA ARG A 134 -1.17 12.22 6.89
C ARG A 134 -1.31 12.27 8.41
N ARG A 135 -0.20 12.36 9.14
CA ARG A 135 -0.21 12.52 10.61
C ARG A 135 -0.83 13.85 11.01
N ALA A 136 -0.40 14.95 10.39
CA ALA A 136 -0.96 16.28 10.64
C ALA A 136 -2.46 16.35 10.34
N ALA A 137 -2.92 15.74 9.24
CA ALA A 137 -4.34 15.66 8.91
C ALA A 137 -5.14 14.86 9.94
N ALA A 138 -4.59 13.73 10.42
CA ALA A 138 -5.23 12.94 11.47
C ALA A 138 -5.31 13.69 12.82
N GLU A 139 -4.27 14.45 13.17
CA GLU A 139 -4.28 15.30 14.37
C GLU A 139 -5.30 16.44 14.24
N HIS A 140 -5.35 17.12 13.09
CA HIS A 140 -6.37 18.13 12.82
C HIS A 140 -7.79 17.57 12.93
N ALA A 141 -8.05 16.40 12.35
CA ALA A 141 -9.35 15.74 12.45
C ALA A 141 -9.72 15.41 13.91
N ARG A 142 -8.75 14.98 14.73
CA ARG A 142 -8.98 14.76 16.17
C ARG A 142 -9.32 16.05 16.90
N HIS A 143 -8.60 17.13 16.64
CA HIS A 143 -8.88 18.44 17.25
C HIS A 143 -10.25 18.98 16.82
N GLU A 144 -10.63 18.81 15.55
CA GLU A 144 -11.94 19.21 15.06
C GLU A 144 -13.07 18.42 15.74
N MET A 145 -12.91 17.10 15.89
CA MET A 145 -13.86 16.27 16.64
C MET A 145 -13.98 16.70 18.10
N GLN A 146 -12.86 17.00 18.77
CA GLN A 146 -12.87 17.51 20.14
C GLN A 146 -13.56 18.87 20.23
N ALA A 147 -13.31 19.78 19.28
CA ALA A 147 -13.95 21.08 19.24
C ALA A 147 -15.48 20.96 19.09
N ARG A 148 -15.96 20.07 18.20
CA ARG A 148 -17.39 19.77 18.04
C ARG A 148 -18.01 19.22 19.31
N GLN A 149 -17.34 18.28 19.99
CA GLN A 149 -17.82 17.75 21.27
C GLN A 149 -17.94 18.83 22.35
N ILE A 150 -16.97 19.73 22.44
CA ILE A 150 -17.01 20.86 23.39
C ILE A 150 -18.19 21.80 23.04
N GLU A 151 -18.42 22.08 21.77
CA GLU A 151 -19.53 22.91 21.32
C GLU A 151 -20.88 22.27 21.63
N GLU A 152 -21.05 20.97 21.36
CA GLU A 152 -22.25 20.20 21.71
C GLU A 152 -22.51 20.25 23.22
N GLN A 153 -21.50 20.01 24.06
CA GLN A 153 -21.61 20.12 25.51
C GLN A 153 -22.01 21.52 25.97
N ARG A 154 -21.50 22.58 25.32
CA ARG A 154 -21.89 23.97 25.62
C ARG A 154 -23.36 24.22 25.28
N LEU A 155 -23.81 23.77 24.13
CA LEU A 155 -25.21 23.90 23.70
C LEU A 155 -26.16 23.13 24.63
N GLU A 156 -25.79 21.92 25.05
CA GLU A 156 -26.57 21.14 26.01
C GLU A 156 -26.65 21.83 27.38
N ALA A 157 -25.52 22.36 27.88
CA ALA A 157 -25.48 23.09 29.12
C ALA A 157 -26.36 24.36 29.07
N GLU A 158 -26.34 25.08 27.94
CA GLU A 158 -27.19 26.26 27.73
C GLU A 158 -28.68 25.89 27.71
N ARG A 159 -29.05 24.83 26.99
CA ARG A 159 -30.43 24.31 26.97
C ARG A 159 -30.91 23.94 28.37
N ALA A 160 -30.09 23.22 29.14
CA ALA A 160 -30.40 22.85 30.51
C ALA A 160 -30.55 24.08 31.42
N ALA A 161 -29.72 25.11 31.24
CA ALA A 161 -29.82 26.36 32.01
C ALA A 161 -31.13 27.12 31.69
N LEU A 162 -31.51 27.20 30.42
CA LEU A 162 -32.78 27.80 30.00
C LEU A 162 -34.00 27.04 30.55
N GLU A 163 -33.96 25.70 30.53
CA GLU A 163 -35.03 24.89 31.10
C GLU A 163 -35.17 25.12 32.61
N ARG A 164 -34.05 25.15 33.35
CA ARG A 164 -34.04 25.48 34.78
C ARG A 164 -34.63 26.87 35.04
N ARG A 165 -34.29 27.87 34.21
CA ARG A 165 -34.86 29.22 34.31
C ARG A 165 -36.38 29.22 34.08
N ARG A 166 -36.85 28.51 33.06
CA ARG A 166 -38.29 28.36 32.78
C ARG A 166 -39.03 27.66 33.93
N ARG A 167 -38.46 26.60 34.50
CA ARG A 167 -39.03 25.91 35.67
C ARG A 167 -39.14 26.84 36.88
N ARG A 168 -38.09 27.62 37.16
CA ARG A 168 -38.10 28.63 38.24
C ARG A 168 -39.18 29.70 38.02
N GLN A 169 -39.29 30.22 36.80
CA GLN A 169 -40.32 31.20 36.45
C GLN A 169 -41.74 30.65 36.62
N ARG A 170 -41.99 29.41 36.18
CA ARG A 170 -43.29 28.76 36.36
C ARG A 170 -43.63 28.51 37.83
N ALA A 171 -42.66 28.07 38.62
CA ALA A 171 -42.83 27.86 40.06
C ALA A 171 -43.17 29.18 40.77
N ALA A 172 -42.42 30.26 40.49
CA ALA A 172 -42.67 31.57 41.08
C ALA A 172 -44.05 32.14 40.67
N ALA A 173 -44.47 31.94 39.41
CA ALA A 173 -45.79 32.36 38.96
C ALA A 173 -46.92 31.57 39.63
N ALA A 174 -46.75 30.26 39.83
CA ALA A 174 -47.70 29.42 40.55
C ALA A 174 -47.79 29.81 42.04
N GLU A 175 -46.67 30.11 42.68
CA GLU A 175 -46.63 30.61 44.07
C GLU A 175 -47.33 31.97 44.20
N ALA A 176 -47.08 32.91 43.29
CA ALA A 176 -47.76 34.20 43.27
C ALA A 176 -49.28 34.06 43.05
N ALA A 177 -49.71 33.14 42.18
CA ALA A 177 -51.14 32.86 41.96
C ALA A 177 -51.80 32.26 43.21
N ALA A 178 -51.12 31.36 43.91
CA ALA A 178 -51.62 30.77 45.17
C ALA A 178 -51.67 31.78 46.32
N ALA A 179 -50.78 32.77 46.35
CA ALA A 179 -50.81 33.84 47.35
C ALA A 179 -51.94 34.87 47.11
N ALA A 180 -52.47 34.95 45.88
CA ALA A 180 -53.54 35.87 45.51
C ALA A 180 -54.95 35.29 45.69
N SER A 181 -55.08 33.97 45.85
CA SER A 181 -56.34 33.26 46.13
C SER A 181 -56.60 33.16 47.63
#